data_AF-A0A0M3JF24-F1
#
_entry.id   AF-A0A0M3JF24-F1
#
_cell.length_a   1.000
_cell.length_b   1.000
_cell.length_c   1.000
_cell.angle_alpha   90.00
_cell.angle_beta   90.00
_cell.angle_gamma   90.00
#
_symmetry.space_group_name_H-M   'P 1'
#
loop_
_entity.id
_entity.type
_entity.pdbx_description
1 polymer ?
#
loop_
_entity_poly.entity_id
_entity_poly.type
_entity_poly.pdbx_seq_one_letter_code
_entity_poly.pdbx_strand_id
1 'polypeptide(L)'
;MIFEVIPEDRVRLRDEVESNLDEKLLKQQIDNGCFEVDRVTTYLVELMSRLCAPVRDEQLKKIREAENIVDILRGTCELLDQTKIDIANFTIKQNRSEIEAYSAEYELTQFKKIMDLDPG
;
A
#
# COMPACT_ATOMS: atom_id res chain seq x y z
N MET A 1 0.53 -6.70 3.27
CA MET A 1 0.80 -5.28 3.63
C MET A 1 1.45 -4.49 2.50
N ILE A 2 2.70 -4.75 2.08
CA ILE A 2 3.34 -3.97 0.99
C ILE A 2 2.88 -4.39 -0.41
N PHE A 3 2.56 -5.68 -0.61
CA PHE A 3 2.06 -6.16 -1.90
C PHE A 3 0.67 -5.63 -2.27
N GLU A 4 -0.09 -5.11 -1.31
CA GLU A 4 -1.40 -4.47 -1.55
C GLU A 4 -1.26 -3.18 -2.36
N VAL A 5 -0.11 -2.52 -2.29
CA VAL A 5 0.15 -1.29 -3.06
C VAL A 5 0.91 -1.55 -4.37
N ILE A 6 1.25 -2.81 -4.65
CA ILE A 6 1.97 -3.20 -5.87
C ILE A 6 0.98 -3.90 -6.82
N PRO A 7 0.68 -3.29 -7.98
CA PRO A 7 -0.16 -3.90 -9.01
C PRO A 7 0.30 -5.31 -9.38
N GLU A 8 -0.65 -6.21 -9.63
CA GLU A 8 -0.38 -7.63 -9.90
C GLU A 8 0.40 -7.85 -11.20
N ASP A 9 0.24 -6.96 -12.17
CA ASP A 9 0.94 -6.98 -13.46
C ASP A 9 2.42 -6.60 -13.35
N ARG A 10 2.87 -6.05 -12.21
CA ARG A 10 4.27 -5.70 -11.95
C ARG A 10 5.08 -6.87 -11.36
N VAL A 11 5.08 -8.00 -12.06
CA VAL A 11 5.75 -9.25 -11.62
C VAL A 11 7.20 -9.03 -11.18
N ARG A 12 8.01 -8.35 -12.01
CA ARG A 12 9.42 -8.08 -11.68
C ARG A 12 9.62 -7.29 -10.38
N LEU A 13 8.74 -6.33 -10.12
CA LEU A 13 8.82 -5.54 -8.89
C LEU A 13 8.39 -6.37 -7.68
N ARG A 14 7.41 -7.27 -7.84
CA ARG A 14 7.01 -8.20 -6.79
C ARG A 14 8.14 -9.16 -6.44
N ASP A 15 8.81 -9.74 -7.43
CA ASP A 15 9.95 -10.64 -7.22
C ASP A 15 11.12 -9.91 -6.53
N GLU A 16 11.39 -8.66 -6.93
CA GLU A 16 12.39 -7.79 -6.30
C GLU A 16 12.08 -7.57 -4.82
N VAL A 17 10.83 -7.24 -4.49
CA VAL A 17 10.36 -6.99 -3.12
C VAL A 17 10.39 -8.26 -2.28
N GLU A 18 9.94 -9.39 -2.83
CA GLU A 18 9.96 -10.69 -2.16
C GLU A 18 11.40 -11.12 -1.83
N SER A 19 12.35 -10.87 -2.75
CA SER A 19 13.76 -11.20 -2.55
C SER A 19 14.44 -10.31 -1.49
N ASN A 20 14.14 -9.01 -1.48
CA ASN A 20 14.77 -8.06 -0.54
C ASN A 20 14.12 -8.07 0.85
N LEU A 21 12.85 -8.45 0.96
CA LEU A 21 12.09 -8.53 2.21
C LEU A 21 11.70 -9.97 2.57
N ASP A 22 12.54 -10.96 2.21
CA ASP A 22 12.32 -12.35 2.58
C ASP A 22 12.38 -12.51 4.10
N GLU A 23 11.23 -12.81 4.70
CA GLU A 23 11.07 -12.91 6.16
C GLU A 23 12.01 -13.95 6.78
N LYS A 24 12.26 -15.08 6.10
CA LYS A 24 13.13 -16.15 6.61
C LYS A 24 14.58 -15.68 6.61
N LEU A 25 15.02 -15.05 5.53
CA LEU A 25 16.37 -14.52 5.40
C LEU A 25 16.62 -13.40 6.42
N LEU A 26 15.67 -12.47 6.56
CA LEU A 26 15.76 -11.38 7.54
C LEU A 26 15.85 -11.91 8.97
N LYS A 27 15.01 -12.89 9.34
CA LYS A 27 15.09 -13.57 10.65
C LYS A 27 16.45 -14.21 10.88
N GLN A 28 16.95 -14.96 9.89
CA GLN A 28 18.28 -15.58 9.98
C GLN A 28 19.40 -14.55 10.16
N GLN A 29 19.33 -13.41 9.49
CA GLN A 29 20.32 -12.34 9.64
C GLN A 29 20.28 -11.73 11.05
N ILE A 30 19.08 -11.54 11.62
CA ILE A 30 18.90 -11.02 12.97
C ILE A 30 19.46 -12.02 13.99
N ASP A 31 19.11 -13.30 13.88
CA ASP A 31 19.54 -14.35 14.81
C ASP A 31 21.06 -14.53 14.82
N ASN A 32 21.71 -14.33 13.67
CA ASN A 32 23.17 -14.40 13.52
C ASN A 32 23.89 -13.06 13.77
N GLY A 33 23.16 -11.99 14.12
CA GLY A 33 23.73 -10.67 14.41
C GLY A 33 24.37 -9.97 13.20
N CYS A 34 24.03 -10.38 11.98
CA CYS A 34 24.54 -9.78 10.73
C CYS A 34 23.48 -8.93 10.00
N PHE A 35 22.40 -8.58 10.68
CA PHE A 35 21.31 -7.78 10.12
C PHE A 35 21.68 -6.31 9.99
N GLU A 36 21.59 -5.78 8.75
CA GLU A 36 21.84 -4.38 8.44
C GLU A 36 20.52 -3.60 8.33
N VAL A 37 20.11 -2.97 9.44
CA VAL A 37 18.83 -2.23 9.52
C VAL A 37 18.79 -1.07 8.51
N ASP A 38 19.91 -0.35 8.35
CA ASP A 38 20.00 0.80 7.44
C ASP A 38 19.73 0.38 6.00
N ARG A 39 20.28 -0.75 5.56
CA ARG A 39 20.08 -1.27 4.21
C ARG A 39 18.60 -1.52 3.91
N VAL A 40 17.90 -2.20 4.83
CA VAL A 40 16.47 -2.49 4.66
C VAL A 40 15.64 -1.22 4.71
N THR A 41 16.00 -0.29 5.61
CA THR A 41 15.31 0.99 5.74
C THR A 41 15.44 1.84 4.47
N THR A 42 16.64 1.97 3.93
CA THR A 42 16.89 2.67 2.66
C THR A 42 16.10 2.03 1.53
N TYR A 43 16.12 0.70 1.42
CA TYR A 43 15.34 -0.02 0.40
C TYR A 43 13.84 0.29 0.49
N LEU A 44 13.26 0.26 1.70
CA LEU A 44 11.85 0.55 1.91
C LEU A 44 11.50 1.99 1.50
N VAL A 45 12.33 2.98 1.88
CA VAL A 45 12.10 4.39 1.50
C VAL A 45 12.19 4.58 -0.02
N GLU A 46 13.16 3.95 -0.68
CA GLU A 46 13.30 3.97 -2.13
C GLU A 46 12.13 3.28 -2.84
N LEU A 47 11.70 2.12 -2.33
CA LEU A 47 10.53 1.41 -2.83
C LEU A 47 9.27 2.29 -2.73
N MET A 48 9.06 2.93 -1.57
CA MET A 48 7.93 3.85 -1.40
C MET A 48 8.01 5.03 -2.37
N SER A 49 9.20 5.57 -2.65
CA SER A 49 9.37 6.64 -3.64
C SER A 49 8.95 6.26 -5.06
N ARG A 50 9.02 4.97 -5.41
CA ARG A 50 8.60 4.44 -6.72
C ARG A 50 7.10 4.11 -6.77
N LEU A 51 6.47 3.90 -5.62
CA LEU A 51 5.08 3.43 -5.51
C LEU A 51 4.09 4.55 -5.17
N CYS A 52 4.53 5.58 -4.45
CA CYS A 52 3.66 6.66 -4.01
C CYS A 52 3.23 7.57 -5.16
N ALA A 53 2.05 8.18 -4.99
CA ALA A 53 1.60 9.27 -5.87
C ALA A 53 2.38 10.57 -5.58
N PRO A 54 2.54 11.48 -6.56
CA PRO A 54 3.30 12.72 -6.40
C PRO A 54 2.85 13.62 -5.24
N VAL A 55 1.56 13.52 -4.84
CA VAL A 55 1.02 14.25 -3.68
C VAL A 55 1.72 13.88 -2.36
N ARG A 56 2.43 12.74 -2.31
CA ARG A 56 3.13 12.23 -1.14
C ARG A 56 4.61 12.61 -1.09
N ASP A 57 5.13 13.34 -2.09
CA ASP A 57 6.56 13.68 -2.17
C ASP A 57 7.04 14.47 -0.94
N GLU A 58 6.22 15.39 -0.42
CA GLU A 58 6.54 16.15 0.80
C GLU A 58 6.60 15.25 2.05
N GLN A 59 5.73 14.25 2.14
CA GLN A 59 5.77 13.28 3.25
C GLN A 59 7.02 12.41 3.15
N LEU A 60 7.35 11.94 1.94
CA LEU A 60 8.56 11.17 1.68
C LEU A 60 9.84 11.97 1.99
N LYS A 61 9.86 13.27 1.67
CA LYS A 61 10.98 14.15 2.01
C LYS A 61 11.20 14.24 3.52
N LYS A 62 10.14 14.43 4.30
CA LYS A 62 10.23 14.45 5.77
C LYS A 62 10.76 13.13 6.33
N ILE A 63 10.36 11.99 5.76
CA ILE A 63 10.88 10.67 6.14
C ILE A 63 12.39 10.58 5.87
N ARG A 64 12.86 11.11 4.74
CA ARG A 64 14.29 11.12 4.38
C ARG A 64 15.14 12.04 5.25
N GLU A 65 14.56 13.09 5.80
CA GLU A 65 15.25 14.07 6.65
C GLU A 65 15.27 13.65 8.14
N ALA A 66 14.54 12.59 8.52
CA ALA A 66 14.53 12.10 9.89
C ALA A 66 15.88 11.45 10.26
N GLU A 67 16.39 11.75 11.46
CA GLU A 67 17.67 11.23 11.95
C GLU A 67 17.53 9.86 12.64
N ASN A 68 16.35 9.58 13.19
CA ASN A 68 16.09 8.35 13.95
C ASN A 68 15.48 7.28 13.06
N ILE A 69 16.12 6.11 13.00
CA ILE A 69 15.66 4.96 12.20
C ILE A 69 14.25 4.48 12.54
N VAL A 70 13.85 4.57 13.82
CA VAL A 70 12.50 4.19 14.25
C VAL A 70 11.46 5.15 13.67
N ASP A 71 11.79 6.44 13.59
CA ASP A 71 10.89 7.44 13.01
C ASP A 71 10.83 7.31 11.47
N ILE A 72 11.95 6.97 10.82
CA ILE A 72 11.98 6.65 9.39
C ILE A 72 11.08 5.45 9.08
N LEU A 73 11.24 4.34 9.80
CA LEU A 73 10.45 3.12 9.59
C LEU A 73 8.97 3.35 9.89
N ARG A 74 8.66 4.07 10.99
CA ARG A 74 7.28 4.42 11.34
C ARG A 74 6.64 5.28 10.24
N GLY A 75 7.31 6.35 9.83
CA GLY A 75 6.81 7.22 8.77
C GLY A 75 6.65 6.50 7.43
N THR A 76 7.54 5.54 7.13
CA THR A 76 7.45 4.70 5.92
C THR A 76 6.24 3.78 5.96
N CYS A 77 5.95 3.14 7.09
CA CYS A 77 4.74 2.33 7.28
C CYS A 77 3.46 3.18 7.21
N GLU A 78 3.45 4.37 7.82
CA GLU A 78 2.32 5.29 7.73
C GLU A 78 2.09 5.74 6.28
N LEU A 79 3.16 6.05 5.55
CA LEU A 79 3.09 6.38 4.13
C LEU A 79 2.54 5.21 3.30
N LEU A 80 2.91 3.98 3.65
CA LEU A 80 2.38 2.78 3.01
C LEU A 80 0.86 2.67 3.19
N ASP A 81 0.35 2.86 4.40
CA ASP A 81 -1.10 2.81 4.66
C ASP A 81 -1.86 3.92 3.93
N GLN A 82 -1.28 5.12 3.86
CA GLN A 82 -1.84 6.23 3.08
C GLN A 82 -1.87 5.93 1.58
N THR A 83 -0.83 5.27 1.06
CA THR A 83 -0.75 4.90 -0.36
C THR A 83 -1.86 3.92 -0.75
N LYS A 84 -2.32 3.04 0.16
CA LYS A 84 -3.47 2.16 -0.11
C LYS A 84 -4.74 2.95 -0.40
N ILE A 85 -4.98 4.03 0.35
CA ILE A 85 -6.13 4.91 0.15
C ILE A 85 -6.01 5.64 -1.19
N ASP A 86 -4.81 6.10 -1.54
CA ASP A 86 -4.56 6.75 -2.83
C ASP A 86 -4.86 5.81 -4.00
N ILE A 87 -4.47 4.53 -3.90
CA ILE A 87 -4.78 3.50 -4.90
C ILE A 87 -6.28 3.25 -4.98
N ALA A 88 -6.97 3.06 -3.84
CA ALA A 88 -8.42 2.86 -3.83
C ALA A 88 -9.15 4.03 -4.51
N ASN A 89 -8.79 5.27 -4.18
CA ASN A 89 -9.35 6.47 -4.79
C ASN A 89 -9.05 6.55 -6.29
N PHE A 90 -7.82 6.19 -6.70
CA PHE A 90 -7.44 6.13 -8.10
C PHE A 90 -8.28 5.09 -8.86
N THR A 91 -8.44 3.88 -8.32
CA THR A 91 -9.23 2.81 -8.92
C THR A 91 -10.70 3.19 -9.05
N ILE A 92 -11.31 3.81 -8.03
CA ILE A 92 -12.69 4.31 -8.10
C ILE A 92 -12.81 5.36 -9.22
N LYS A 93 -11.86 6.30 -9.28
CA LYS A 93 -11.87 7.35 -10.29
C LYS A 93 -11.70 6.79 -11.71
N GLN A 94 -10.84 5.79 -11.89
CA GLN A 94 -10.60 5.13 -13.18
C GLN A 94 -11.85 4.40 -13.69
N ASN A 95 -12.59 3.73 -12.81
CA ASN A 95 -13.77 2.95 -13.16
C ASN A 95 -15.10 3.72 -13.03
N ARG A 96 -15.03 5.04 -12.78
CA ARG A 96 -16.20 5.87 -12.48
C ARG A 96 -17.32 5.74 -13.52
N SER A 97 -16.97 5.72 -14.80
CA SER A 97 -17.96 5.60 -15.88
C SER A 97 -18.72 4.28 -15.82
N GLU A 98 -18.07 3.18 -15.48
CA GLU A 98 -18.72 1.87 -15.37
C GLU A 98 -19.56 1.81 -14.10
N ILE A 99 -19.04 2.33 -12.98
CA ILE A 99 -19.77 2.41 -11.71
C ILE A 99 -21.08 3.19 -11.90
N GLU A 100 -21.03 4.34 -12.57
CA GLU A 100 -22.22 5.17 -12.86
C GLU A 100 -23.22 4.47 -13.80
N ALA A 101 -22.75 3.65 -14.74
CA ALA A 101 -23.62 2.90 -15.64
C ALA A 101 -24.44 1.81 -14.93
N TYR A 102 -23.87 1.18 -13.90
CA TYR A 102 -24.50 0.06 -13.18
C TYR A 102 -25.08 0.44 -11.80
N SER A 103 -24.84 1.66 -11.29
CA SER A 103 -25.20 2.05 -9.93
C SER A 103 -26.70 1.96 -9.65
N ALA A 104 -27.55 2.47 -10.55
CA ALA A 104 -28.99 2.52 -10.34
C ALA A 104 -29.62 1.12 -10.21
N GLU A 105 -29.19 0.16 -11.03
CA GLU A 105 -29.67 -1.22 -10.96
C GLU A 105 -29.21 -1.92 -9.67
N TYR A 106 -27.94 -1.70 -9.31
CA TYR A 106 -27.37 -2.23 -8.08
C TYR A 106 -28.11 -1.70 -6.85
N GLU A 107 -28.30 -0.39 -6.74
CA GLU A 107 -28.99 0.28 -5.63
C GLU A 107 -30.43 -0.23 -5.48
N LEU A 108 -31.18 -0.34 -6.59
CA LEU A 108 -32.54 -0.89 -6.57
C LEU A 108 -32.56 -2.34 -6.06
N THR A 109 -31.58 -3.14 -6.48
CA THR A 109 -31.46 -4.55 -6.07
C THR A 109 -31.16 -4.66 -4.57
N GLN A 110 -30.27 -3.83 -4.03
CA GLN A 110 -29.98 -3.83 -2.60
C GLN A 110 -31.17 -3.31 -1.78
N PHE A 111 -31.87 -2.28 -2.27
CA PHE A 111 -33.07 -1.76 -1.61
C PHE A 111 -34.14 -2.83 -1.46
N LYS A 112 -34.42 -3.60 -2.52
CA LYS A 112 -35.39 -4.72 -2.47
C LYS A 112 -35.01 -5.76 -1.43
N LYS A 113 -33.72 -6.15 -1.35
CA LYS A 113 -33.23 -7.10 -0.34
C LYS A 113 -33.48 -6.60 1.09
N ILE A 114 -33.25 -5.31 1.35
CA ILE A 114 -33.50 -4.72 2.66
C ILE A 114 -35.00 -4.77 2.99
N MET A 115 -35.85 -4.41 2.02
CA MET A 115 -37.30 -4.42 2.18
C MET A 115 -37.86 -5.84 2.43
N ASP A 116 -37.24 -6.88 1.85
CA ASP A 116 -37.62 -8.28 2.11
C ASP A 116 -37.20 -8.77 3.51
N LEU A 117 -36.09 -8.24 4.05
CA LEU A 117 -35.57 -8.59 5.39
C LEU A 117 -36.28 -7.84 6.51
N ASP A 118 -36.67 -6.59 6.26
CA ASP A 118 -37.38 -5.75 7.20
C ASP A 118 -38.43 -4.90 6.45
N PRO A 119 -39.65 -5.44 6.26
CA PRO A 119 -40.74 -4.73 5.60
C PRO A 119 -41.33 -3.58 6.44
N GLY A 120 -40.96 -3.48 7.73
CA GLY A 120 -41.58 -2.65 8.76
C GLY A 120 -42.03 -3.43 9.99
#